data_AF-A0A497A2F7-F1
#
_entry.id   AF-A0A497A2F7-F1
#
_cell.length_a   1.000
_cell.length_b   1.000
_cell.length_c   1.000
_cell.angle_alpha   90.00
_cell.angle_beta   90.00
_cell.angle_gamma   90.00
#
_symmetry.space_group_name_H-M   'P 1'
#
loop_
_entity.id
_entity.type
_entity.pdbx_description
1 polymer ?
#
loop_
_entity_poly.entity_id
_entity_poly.type
_entity_poly.pdbx_seq_one_letter_code
_entity_poly.pdbx_strand_id
1 'polypeptide(L)'
;MLDAKLTLSTDQALGDVGSTVSENIIDVGAYEDALGEEEHLRIRVEMSETATSTGDATLLMRAVSEVDETIDGDSIEFATTPALGKSTLVAGYCIMDVGLPVNHNRYIALYWTVGTADFGDGKINAYIYSR
;
A
#
# COMPACT_ATOMS: atom_id res chain seq x y z
N MET A 1 13.29 -9.42 12.42
CA MET A 1 11.94 -9.28 13.02
C MET A 1 11.40 -7.96 12.49
N LEU A 2 10.25 -7.97 11.84
CA LEU A 2 9.61 -6.74 11.35
C LEU A 2 9.14 -5.92 12.57
N ASP A 3 9.45 -4.62 12.60
CA ASP A 3 8.98 -3.74 13.68
C ASP A 3 7.49 -3.42 13.46
N ALA A 4 6.68 -3.50 14.52
CA ALA A 4 5.24 -3.21 14.46
C ALA A 4 4.98 -1.76 14.00
N LYS A 5 5.93 -0.85 14.24
CA LYS A 5 5.87 0.54 13.77
C LYS A 5 6.14 0.71 12.27
N LEU A 6 6.59 -0.33 11.58
CA LEU A 6 6.86 -0.32 10.14
C LEU A 6 5.82 -1.13 9.35
N THR A 7 4.74 -1.57 10.00
CA THR A 7 3.67 -2.33 9.36
C THR A 7 2.51 -1.40 8.99
N LEU A 8 2.25 -1.29 7.68
CA LEU A 8 1.12 -0.52 7.13
C LEU A 8 -0.19 -1.31 7.21
N SER A 9 -0.13 -2.63 7.04
CA SER A 9 -1.32 -3.48 6.94
C SER A 9 -0.98 -4.93 7.29
N THR A 10 -1.86 -5.61 8.03
CA THR A 10 -1.75 -7.04 8.33
C THR A 10 -3.06 -7.76 8.00
N ASP A 11 -3.05 -8.58 6.97
CA ASP A 11 -4.20 -9.35 6.49
C ASP A 11 -5.44 -8.47 6.24
N GLN A 12 -5.22 -7.23 5.77
CA GLN A 12 -6.32 -6.32 5.50
C GLN A 12 -7.03 -6.70 4.21
N ALA A 13 -8.36 -6.78 4.27
CA ALA A 13 -9.18 -7.14 3.13
C ALA A 13 -9.19 -6.05 2.06
N LEU A 14 -9.21 -6.47 0.78
CA LEU A 14 -9.33 -5.54 -0.35
C LEU A 14 -10.69 -4.83 -0.39
N GLY A 15 -11.77 -5.56 -0.09
CA GLY A 15 -13.12 -5.03 0.08
C GLY A 15 -13.92 -4.75 -1.21
N ASP A 16 -14.95 -3.93 -1.04
CA ASP A 16 -15.92 -3.55 -2.06
C ASP A 16 -15.38 -2.44 -2.99
N VAL A 17 -16.09 -2.17 -4.09
CA VAL A 17 -15.79 -1.06 -5.01
C VAL A 17 -15.68 0.26 -4.25
N GLY A 18 -14.59 0.96 -4.49
CA GLY A 18 -14.28 2.21 -3.83
C GLY A 18 -12.81 2.28 -3.45
N SER A 19 -12.48 3.28 -2.63
CA SER A 19 -11.12 3.47 -2.17
C SER A 19 -10.97 3.14 -0.70
N THR A 20 -9.82 2.60 -0.33
CA THR A 20 -9.48 2.23 1.05
C THR A 20 -8.03 2.61 1.33
N VAL A 21 -7.78 3.02 2.58
CA VAL A 21 -6.46 3.34 3.11
C VAL A 21 -5.94 2.15 3.91
N SER A 22 -4.62 1.98 3.96
CA SER A 22 -4.00 1.02 4.88
C SER A 22 -4.46 1.22 6.32
N GLU A 23 -4.60 0.12 7.06
CA GLU A 23 -5.00 0.13 8.48
C GLU A 23 -4.15 1.07 9.34
N ASN A 24 -2.84 1.11 9.05
CA ASN A 24 -1.92 2.02 9.69
C ASN A 24 -1.40 3.06 8.70
N ILE A 25 -1.09 4.22 9.25
CA ILE A 25 -0.35 5.30 8.61
C ILE A 25 0.97 5.42 9.37
N ILE A 26 2.09 5.41 8.65
CA ILE A 26 3.41 5.53 9.27
C ILE A 26 3.78 7.01 9.36
N ASP A 27 3.96 7.50 10.58
CA ASP A 27 4.61 8.78 10.86
C ASP A 27 6.12 8.58 10.85
N VAL A 28 6.78 9.07 9.80
CA VAL A 28 8.24 9.00 9.67
C VAL A 28 8.96 10.18 10.35
N GLY A 29 8.24 11.01 11.10
CA GLY A 29 8.77 12.16 11.82
C GLY A 29 8.72 13.45 10.99
N ALA A 30 9.22 14.55 11.57
CA ALA A 30 9.34 15.81 10.85
C ALA A 30 10.16 15.60 9.56
N TYR A 31 9.97 16.47 8.56
CA TYR A 31 10.67 16.47 7.27
C TYR A 31 12.19 16.47 7.48
N GLU A 32 12.78 15.29 7.69
CA GLU A 32 14.21 15.07 7.78
C GLU A 32 14.63 14.53 6.42
N ASP A 33 15.30 15.39 5.65
CA ASP A 33 15.91 15.08 4.36
C ASP A 33 16.91 13.92 4.52
N ALA A 34 16.50 12.64 4.49
CA ALA A 34 17.42 11.50 4.32
C ALA A 34 16.83 10.08 4.28
N LEU A 35 15.60 9.80 4.73
CA LEU A 35 15.17 8.39 4.96
C LEU A 35 15.20 7.51 3.70
N GLY A 36 14.92 8.07 2.52
CA GLY A 36 14.96 7.34 1.24
C GLY A 36 16.39 7.09 0.70
N GLU A 37 17.35 7.95 1.02
CA GLU A 37 18.73 7.89 0.49
C GLU A 37 19.71 7.17 1.42
N GLU A 38 19.61 7.36 2.75
CA GLU A 38 20.59 6.80 3.69
C GLU A 38 20.27 5.38 4.17
N GLU A 39 18.98 5.01 4.26
CA GLU A 39 18.55 3.77 4.95
C GLU A 39 18.03 2.67 4.00
N HIS A 40 18.02 2.93 2.67
CA HIS A 40 17.56 1.98 1.64
C HIS A 40 16.18 1.36 1.96
N LEU A 41 15.29 2.16 2.56
CA LEU A 41 13.98 1.71 2.99
C LEU A 41 13.06 1.48 1.79
N ARG A 42 12.27 0.41 1.86
CA ARG A 42 11.36 -0.01 0.81
C ARG A 42 10.02 -0.41 1.41
N ILE A 43 8.94 -0.07 0.72
CA ILE A 43 7.61 -0.61 1.00
C ILE A 43 7.44 -1.88 0.18
N ARG A 44 7.09 -2.97 0.87
CA ARG A 44 6.64 -4.20 0.25
C ARG A 44 5.16 -4.40 0.52
N VAL A 45 4.43 -4.76 -0.53
CA VAL A 45 3.02 -5.14 -0.47
C VAL A 45 2.84 -6.47 -1.18
N GLU A 46 2.27 -7.44 -0.48
CA GLU A 46 2.03 -8.77 -1.00
C GLU A 46 0.65 -9.29 -0.62
N MET A 47 0.07 -10.08 -1.51
CA MET A 47 -1.18 -10.79 -1.23
C MET A 47 -0.91 -11.86 -0.17
N SER A 48 -1.60 -11.80 0.96
CA SER A 48 -1.58 -12.88 1.96
C SER A 48 -2.64 -13.94 1.69
N GLU A 49 -3.73 -13.55 1.03
CA GLU A 49 -4.83 -14.42 0.62
C GLU A 49 -5.21 -14.13 -0.83
N THR A 50 -5.42 -15.17 -1.65
CA THR A 50 -5.81 -15.01 -3.07
C THR A 50 -7.12 -14.25 -3.19
N ALA A 51 -7.17 -13.27 -4.09
CA ALA A 51 -8.36 -12.48 -4.32
C ALA A 51 -9.43 -13.29 -5.09
N THR A 52 -10.67 -13.24 -4.63
CA THR A 52 -11.83 -13.83 -5.31
C THR A 52 -12.85 -12.75 -5.64
N SER A 53 -13.58 -12.91 -6.74
CA SER A 53 -14.69 -12.03 -7.10
C SER A 53 -15.61 -12.74 -8.08
N THR A 54 -16.92 -12.49 -7.95
CA THR A 54 -17.94 -12.95 -8.91
C THR A 54 -17.88 -12.15 -10.22
N GLY A 55 -17.37 -10.92 -10.20
CA GLY A 55 -17.15 -10.06 -11.37
C GLY A 55 -15.67 -9.92 -11.75
N ASP A 56 -15.36 -9.05 -12.70
CA ASP A 56 -14.00 -8.77 -13.15
C ASP A 56 -13.34 -7.69 -12.30
N ALA A 57 -13.25 -7.93 -10.98
CA ALA A 57 -12.66 -6.99 -10.02
C ALA A 57 -11.21 -6.61 -10.38
N THR A 58 -10.88 -5.35 -10.12
CA THR A 58 -9.56 -4.76 -10.38
C THR A 58 -9.07 -4.01 -9.16
N LEU A 59 -7.76 -4.03 -8.94
CA LEU A 59 -7.08 -3.32 -7.87
C LEU A 59 -6.06 -2.35 -8.46
N LEU A 60 -6.18 -1.06 -8.14
CA LEU A 60 -5.12 -0.08 -8.37
C LEU A 60 -4.58 0.37 -7.03
N MET A 61 -3.29 0.24 -6.79
CA MET A 61 -2.66 0.58 -5.52
C MET A 61 -1.66 1.70 -5.68
N ARG A 62 -1.71 2.66 -4.74
CA ARG A 62 -0.83 3.81 -4.65
C ARG A 62 -0.11 3.79 -3.30
N ALA A 63 1.18 4.04 -3.32
CA ALA A 63 1.92 4.45 -2.13
C ALA A 63 1.96 5.97 -2.12
N VAL A 64 1.48 6.55 -1.01
CA VAL A 64 1.21 7.99 -0.90
C VAL A 64 1.88 8.57 0.33
N SER A 65 2.17 9.86 0.27
CA SER A 65 2.65 10.64 1.41
C SER A 65 1.81 11.89 1.63
N GLU A 66 1.62 12.28 2.89
CA GLU A 66 0.81 13.42 3.29
C GLU A 66 1.41 14.22 4.45
N VAL A 67 1.08 15.52 4.51
CA VAL A 67 1.56 16.43 5.56
C VAL A 67 0.89 16.20 6.91
N ASP A 68 -0.34 15.66 6.89
CA ASP A 68 -1.11 15.25 8.06
C ASP A 68 -1.64 13.81 7.90
N GLU A 69 -2.37 13.29 8.89
CA GLU A 69 -2.86 11.90 8.91
C GLU A 69 -4.07 11.68 7.97
N THR A 70 -4.53 12.70 7.25
CA THR A 70 -5.70 12.61 6.35
C THR A 70 -5.28 12.08 4.98
N ILE A 71 -5.32 10.77 4.81
CA ILE A 71 -4.97 10.13 3.54
C ILE A 71 -6.22 10.01 2.65
N ASP A 72 -6.15 10.55 1.43
CA ASP A 72 -7.26 10.48 0.49
C ASP A 72 -6.85 10.45 -1.00
N GLY A 73 -7.78 10.84 -1.88
CA GLY A 73 -7.59 10.88 -3.33
C GLY A 73 -6.48 11.84 -3.78
N ASP A 74 -6.29 12.94 -3.03
CA ASP A 74 -5.44 14.07 -3.35
C ASP A 74 -4.03 13.96 -2.76
N SER A 75 -3.78 12.95 -1.92
CA SER A 75 -2.47 12.70 -1.33
C SER A 75 -1.37 12.48 -2.38
N ILE A 76 -0.15 12.92 -2.05
CA ILE A 76 0.98 12.89 -2.99
C ILE A 76 1.40 11.44 -3.24
N GLU A 77 1.12 10.95 -4.44
CA GLU A 77 1.56 9.64 -4.91
C GLU A 77 3.04 9.65 -5.29
N PHE A 78 3.80 8.68 -4.77
CA PHE A 78 5.18 8.44 -5.20
C PHE A 78 5.38 7.09 -5.90
N ALA A 79 4.39 6.19 -5.82
CA ALA A 79 4.36 4.97 -6.61
C ALA A 79 2.93 4.51 -6.85
N THR A 80 2.69 3.91 -8.02
CA THR A 80 1.39 3.33 -8.39
C THR A 80 1.56 2.07 -9.22
N THR A 81 0.60 1.16 -9.08
CA THR A 81 0.48 -0.02 -9.92
C THR A 81 -0.46 0.27 -11.11
N PRO A 82 -0.35 -0.49 -12.21
CA PRO A 82 -1.49 -0.59 -13.13
C PRO A 82 -2.71 -1.18 -12.42
N ALA A 83 -3.89 -1.08 -13.03
CA ALA A 83 -5.06 -1.81 -12.57
C ALA A 83 -4.82 -3.32 -12.75
N LEU A 84 -4.66 -4.03 -11.62
CA LEU A 84 -4.42 -5.46 -11.57
C LEU A 84 -5.74 -6.20 -11.53
N GLY A 85 -5.99 -7.08 -12.50
CA GLY A 85 -7.17 -7.94 -12.49
C GLY A 85 -7.07 -9.06 -11.47
N LYS A 86 -8.21 -9.53 -10.95
CA LYS A 86 -8.29 -10.59 -9.92
C LYS A 86 -7.42 -11.82 -10.19
N SER A 87 -7.26 -12.22 -11.46
CA SER A 87 -6.46 -13.40 -11.84
C SER A 87 -4.96 -13.26 -11.55
N THR A 88 -4.46 -12.03 -11.39
CA THR A 88 -3.07 -11.75 -11.03
C THR A 88 -2.85 -11.77 -9.51
N LEU A 89 -3.90 -11.47 -8.74
CA LEU A 89 -3.86 -11.28 -7.29
C LEU A 89 -3.98 -12.61 -6.54
N VAL A 90 -2.97 -13.48 -6.70
CA VAL A 90 -2.87 -14.76 -5.99
C VAL A 90 -2.04 -14.63 -4.72
N ALA A 91 -2.26 -15.49 -3.73
CA ALA A 91 -1.47 -15.51 -2.49
C ALA A 91 0.04 -15.59 -2.79
N GLY A 92 0.82 -14.75 -2.10
CA GLY A 92 2.26 -14.58 -2.31
C GLY A 92 2.64 -13.67 -3.49
N TYR A 93 1.67 -13.17 -4.27
CA TYR A 93 1.96 -12.21 -5.33
C TYR A 93 2.44 -10.88 -4.74
N CYS A 94 3.59 -10.41 -5.20
CA CYS A 94 4.14 -9.11 -4.85
C CYS A 94 3.45 -8.03 -5.69
N ILE A 95 2.57 -7.25 -5.06
CA ILE A 95 1.83 -6.16 -5.70
C ILE A 95 2.76 -4.98 -5.96
N MET A 96 3.56 -4.63 -4.95
CA MET A 96 4.44 -3.47 -4.99
C MET A 96 5.69 -3.74 -4.15
N ASP A 97 6.86 -3.41 -4.70
CA ASP A 97 8.12 -3.35 -3.96
C ASP A 97 8.90 -2.13 -4.44
N VAL A 98 8.78 -1.02 -3.71
CA VAL A 98 9.29 0.29 -4.12
C VAL A 98 10.12 0.93 -3.01
N GLY A 99 11.15 1.67 -3.39
CA GLY A 99 11.91 2.46 -2.43
C GLY A 99 11.09 3.64 -1.92
N LEU A 100 11.34 4.07 -0.69
CA LEU A 100 10.83 5.36 -0.23
C LEU A 100 11.46 6.49 -1.09
N PRO A 101 10.68 7.50 -1.49
CA PRO A 101 11.22 8.61 -2.27
C PRO A 101 12.15 9.46 -1.40
N VAL A 102 13.08 10.18 -2.04
CA VAL A 102 14.01 11.09 -1.33
C VAL A 102 13.26 12.22 -0.63
N ASN A 103 12.25 12.77 -1.31
CA ASN A 103 11.34 13.76 -0.75
C ASN A 103 9.99 13.10 -0.49
N HIS A 104 9.58 13.05 0.77
CA HIS A 104 8.25 12.62 1.20
C HIS A 104 7.72 13.58 2.26
N ASN A 105 6.40 13.63 2.40
CA ASN A 105 5.79 14.24 3.57
C ASN A 105 5.93 13.32 4.81
N ARG A 106 5.47 13.80 5.95
CA ARG A 106 5.62 13.15 7.27
C ARG A 106 4.86 11.82 7.38
N TYR A 107 3.71 11.70 6.74
CA TYR A 107 2.86 10.51 6.87
C TYR A 107 2.91 9.70 5.59
N ILE A 108 3.11 8.40 5.71
CA ILE A 108 3.18 7.46 4.59
C ILE A 108 2.11 6.39 4.76
N ALA A 109 1.38 6.12 3.69
CA ALA A 109 0.30 5.13 3.68
C ALA A 109 0.19 4.42 2.34
N LEU A 110 -0.62 3.37 2.30
CA LEU A 110 -1.17 2.86 1.05
C LEU A 110 -2.59 3.38 0.87
N TYR A 111 -2.91 3.70 -0.37
CA TYR A 111 -4.26 4.01 -0.81
C TYR A 111 -4.55 3.16 -2.03
N TRP A 112 -5.57 2.31 -1.99
CA TRP A 112 -5.98 1.53 -3.15
C TRP A 112 -7.43 1.76 -3.51
N THR A 113 -7.72 1.52 -4.78
CA THR A 113 -9.07 1.57 -5.33
C THR A 113 -9.42 0.20 -5.90
N VAL A 114 -10.52 -0.36 -5.42
CA VAL A 114 -11.20 -1.50 -6.03
C VAL A 114 -12.16 -0.94 -7.08
N GLY A 115 -11.97 -1.35 -8.33
CA GLY A 115 -12.77 -0.89 -9.46
C GLY A 115 -13.97 -1.77 -9.75
N THR A 116 -14.36 -1.85 -11.02
CA THR A 116 -15.24 -2.83 -11.72
C THR A 116 -16.20 -3.74 -10.94
N ALA A 117 -15.76 -4.48 -9.92
CA ALA A 117 -16.59 -5.34 -9.07
C ALA A 117 -15.93 -5.54 -7.70
N ASP A 118 -16.73 -5.89 -6.69
CA ASP A 118 -16.27 -6.17 -5.33
C ASP A 118 -15.35 -7.41 -5.27
N PHE A 119 -14.36 -7.38 -4.38
CA PHE A 119 -13.63 -8.59 -3.98
C PHE A 119 -14.39 -9.31 -2.86
N GLY A 120 -14.67 -10.60 -3.04
CA GLY A 120 -15.28 -11.45 -2.01
C GLY A 120 -14.27 -11.89 -0.95
N ASP A 121 -13.08 -12.28 -1.42
CA ASP A 121 -11.90 -12.58 -0.60
C ASP A 121 -10.69 -11.86 -1.18
N GLY A 122 -9.60 -11.84 -0.43
CA GLY A 122 -8.34 -11.23 -0.83
C GLY A 122 -7.84 -10.29 0.25
N LYS A 123 -6.62 -10.54 0.71
CA LYS A 123 -5.99 -9.78 1.78
C LYS A 123 -4.57 -9.43 1.43
N ILE A 124 -4.10 -8.33 1.97
CA ILE A 124 -2.74 -7.84 1.76
C ILE A 124 -2.00 -7.68 3.08
N ASN A 125 -0.69 -7.92 3.02
CA ASN A 125 0.26 -7.48 4.03
C ASN A 125 1.11 -6.37 3.42
N ALA A 126 1.36 -5.33 4.21
CA ALA A 126 2.20 -4.22 3.79
C ALA A 126 3.12 -3.77 4.90
N TYR A 127 4.40 -3.58 4.57
CA TYR A 127 5.41 -3.20 5.54
C TYR A 127 6.62 -2.50 4.90
N ILE A 128 7.29 -1.67 5.71
CA ILE A 128 8.56 -1.05 5.40
C ILE A 128 9.70 -1.95 5.88
N TYR A 129 10.70 -2.16 5.03
CA TYR A 129 11.90 -2.93 5.35
C TYR A 129 13.15 -2.27 4.75
N SER A 130 14.30 -2.47 5.39
CA SER A 130 15.60 -2.12 4.80
C SER A 130 16.10 -3.27 3.94
N ARG A 131 16.75 -2.95 2.81
CA ARG A 131 17.30 -3.93 1.88
C ARG A 131 18.76 -4.28 2.18
#